data_AF-A0A3B0UFL4-F1
#
_entry.id   AF-A0A3B0UFL4-F1
#
_cell.length_a   1.000
_cell.length_b   1.000
_cell.length_c   1.000
_cell.angle_alpha   90.00
_cell.angle_beta   90.00
_cell.angle_gamma   90.00
#
_symmetry.space_group_name_H-M   'P 1'
#
loop_
_entity.id
_entity.type
_entity.pdbx_description
1 polymer ?
#
loop_
_entity_poly.entity_id
_entity_poly.type
_entity_poly.pdbx_seq_one_letter_code
_entity_poly.pdbx_strand_id
1 'polypeptide(L)'
;MKLSDGFFQAVCDYRYLLGHGYPQKSILKLVGDRYALPSHERVMLYRGLAREQQVKVRQQKFISDIPAHAEVTLDGFNVCRTVGSYLNGNPVFVGMDGYLRD
;
A
#
# COMPACT_ATOMS: atom_id res chain seq x y z
N MET A 1 -0.87 4.02 -16.38
CA MET A 1 -0.84 2.55 -16.19
C MET A 1 -2.24 1.99 -16.44
N LYS A 2 -2.36 0.88 -17.16
CA LYS A 2 -3.63 0.16 -17.31
C LYS A 2 -3.61 -1.01 -16.31
N LEU A 3 -4.61 -1.06 -15.43
CA LEU A 3 -4.79 -2.17 -14.50
C LEU A 3 -5.41 -3.37 -15.22
N SER A 4 -5.14 -4.58 -14.73
CA SER A 4 -5.84 -5.80 -15.12
C SER A 4 -7.33 -5.70 -14.81
N ASP A 5 -8.18 -6.24 -15.68
CA ASP A 5 -9.64 -6.12 -15.57
C ASP A 5 -10.20 -6.65 -14.23
N GLY A 6 -9.54 -7.66 -13.65
CA GLY A 6 -9.91 -8.27 -12.35
C GLY A 6 -9.29 -7.62 -11.12
N PHE A 7 -8.53 -6.52 -11.26
CA PHE A 7 -7.76 -5.95 -10.15
C PHE A 7 -8.64 -5.50 -8.98
N PHE A 8 -9.77 -4.84 -9.23
CA PHE A 8 -10.64 -4.38 -8.14
C PHE A 8 -11.32 -5.53 -7.40
N GLN A 9 -11.71 -6.59 -8.09
CA GLN A 9 -12.18 -7.82 -7.46
C GLN A 9 -11.08 -8.47 -6.63
N ALA A 10 -9.83 -8.47 -7.12
CA ALA A 10 -8.69 -8.95 -6.35
C ALA A 10 -8.46 -8.13 -5.08
N VAL A 11 -8.64 -6.81 -5.12
CA VAL A 11 -8.60 -5.94 -3.92
C VAL A 11 -9.65 -6.37 -2.90
N CYS A 12 -10.89 -6.61 -3.33
CA CYS A 12 -11.98 -7.06 -2.46
C CYS A 12 -11.68 -8.42 -1.82
N ASP A 13 -11.29 -9.41 -2.62
CA ASP A 13 -10.95 -10.76 -2.16
C ASP A 13 -9.77 -10.76 -1.19
N TYR A 14 -8.71 -10.02 -1.54
CA TYR A 14 -7.52 -9.89 -0.69
C TYR A 14 -7.86 -9.24 0.65
N ARG A 15 -8.63 -8.14 0.63
CA ARG A 15 -9.07 -7.44 1.85
C ARG A 15 -9.95 -8.34 2.72
N TYR A 16 -10.87 -9.10 2.11
CA TYR A 16 -11.72 -10.05 2.83
C TYR A 16 -10.87 -11.08 3.57
N LEU A 17 -9.96 -11.77 2.88
CA LEU A 17 -9.11 -12.79 3.49
C LEU A 17 -8.17 -12.19 4.54
N LEU A 18 -7.61 -11.00 4.28
CA LEU A 18 -6.74 -10.33 5.24
C LEU A 18 -7.47 -9.99 6.55
N GLY A 19 -8.73 -9.56 6.46
CA GLY A 19 -9.61 -9.28 7.60
C GLY A 19 -9.94 -10.53 8.43
N HIS A 20 -9.98 -11.71 7.79
CA HIS A 20 -10.23 -13.00 8.46
C HIS A 20 -8.96 -13.65 9.04
N GLY A 21 -7.86 -12.90 9.16
CA GLY A 21 -6.67 -13.36 9.84
C GLY A 21 -5.74 -14.25 9.01
N TYR A 22 -6.02 -14.44 7.72
CA TYR A 22 -5.16 -15.24 6.85
C TYR A 22 -3.76 -14.61 6.70
N PRO A 23 -2.69 -15.42 6.51
CA PRO A 23 -1.33 -14.91 6.33
C PRO A 23 -1.18 -14.14 5.01
N GLN A 24 -0.62 -12.93 5.11
CA GLN A 24 -0.56 -11.97 4.00
C GLN A 24 0.15 -12.50 2.75
N LYS A 25 1.27 -13.22 2.91
CA LYS A 25 2.04 -13.80 1.79
C LYS A 25 1.24 -14.91 1.08
N SER A 26 0.54 -15.75 1.82
CA SER A 26 -0.24 -16.86 1.27
C SER A 26 -1.42 -16.37 0.44
N ILE A 27 -2.18 -15.40 0.97
CA ILE A 27 -3.32 -14.83 0.25
C ILE A 27 -2.89 -13.96 -0.94
N LEU A 28 -1.70 -13.35 -0.89
CA LEU A 28 -1.15 -12.61 -2.03
C LEU A 28 -0.89 -13.51 -3.22
N LYS A 29 -0.30 -14.69 -2.96
CA LYS A 29 -0.10 -15.70 -4.00
C LYS A 29 -1.44 -16.19 -4.52
N LEU A 30 -2.35 -16.60 -3.63
CA LEU A 30 -3.67 -17.14 -4.00
C LEU A 30 -4.47 -16.17 -4.87
N VAL A 31 -4.67 -14.93 -4.40
CA VAL A 31 -5.44 -13.91 -5.12
C VAL A 31 -4.70 -13.47 -6.38
N GLY A 32 -3.38 -13.25 -6.29
CA GLY A 32 -2.57 -12.87 -7.43
C GLY A 32 -2.61 -13.90 -8.57
N ASP A 33 -2.59 -15.20 -8.23
CA ASP A 33 -2.66 -16.28 -9.21
C ASP A 33 -4.09 -16.42 -9.79
N ARG A 34 -5.13 -16.30 -8.96
CA ARG A 34 -6.54 -16.35 -9.39
C ARG A 34 -6.88 -15.30 -10.46
N TYR A 35 -6.41 -14.08 -10.29
CA TYR A 35 -6.70 -12.96 -11.20
C TYR A 35 -5.59 -12.70 -12.23
N ALA A 36 -4.58 -13.59 -12.30
CA ALA A 36 -3.42 -13.45 -13.17
C ALA A 36 -2.71 -12.08 -13.04
N LEU A 37 -2.62 -11.55 -11.81
CA LEU A 37 -2.09 -10.21 -11.56
C LEU A 37 -0.58 -10.15 -11.84
N PRO A 38 -0.10 -9.13 -12.56
CA PRO A 38 1.32 -8.86 -12.72
C PRO A 38 1.97 -8.44 -11.38
N SER A 39 3.30 -8.46 -11.34
CA SER A 39 4.09 -8.19 -10.13
C SER A 39 3.75 -6.85 -9.48
N HIS A 40 3.59 -5.78 -10.27
CA HIS A 40 3.30 -4.44 -9.75
C HIS A 40 1.93 -4.37 -9.05
N GLU A 41 0.90 -5.03 -9.59
CA GLU A 41 -0.42 -5.10 -8.93
C GLU A 41 -0.40 -5.94 -7.65
N ARG A 42 0.39 -7.02 -7.62
CA ARG A 42 0.64 -7.78 -6.38
C ARG A 42 1.30 -6.89 -5.32
N VAL A 43 2.24 -6.03 -5.72
CA VAL A 43 2.85 -5.04 -4.81
C VAL A 43 1.79 -4.05 -4.32
N MET A 44 0.89 -3.59 -5.19
CA MET A 44 -0.22 -2.70 -4.80
C MET A 44 -1.14 -3.36 -3.76
N LEU A 45 -1.51 -4.62 -3.92
CA LEU A 45 -2.27 -5.36 -2.89
C LEU A 45 -1.50 -5.45 -1.58
N TYR A 46 -0.22 -5.85 -1.65
CA TYR A 46 0.61 -6.10 -0.46
C TYR A 46 0.89 -4.83 0.35
N ARG A 47 1.21 -3.72 -0.33
CA ARG A 47 1.56 -2.45 0.33
C ARG A 47 0.32 -1.58 0.59
N GLY A 48 -0.71 -1.68 -0.25
CA GLY A 48 -1.90 -0.83 -0.17
C GLY A 48 -2.95 -1.31 0.82
N LEU A 49 -3.01 -2.62 1.10
CA LEU A 49 -4.00 -3.19 2.01
C LEU A 49 -3.33 -3.68 3.30
N ALA A 50 -4.01 -3.45 4.41
CA ALA A 50 -3.55 -3.85 5.73
C ALA A 50 -4.76 -4.26 6.60
N ARG A 51 -4.51 -4.97 7.70
CA ARG A 51 -5.57 -5.27 8.68
C ARG A 51 -6.06 -3.99 9.32
N GLU A 52 -7.33 -3.92 9.70
CA GLU A 52 -7.92 -2.71 10.30
C GLU A 52 -7.11 -2.18 11.49
N GLN A 53 -6.62 -3.06 12.36
CA GLN A 53 -5.79 -2.66 13.49
C GLN A 53 -4.47 -2.00 13.05
N GLN A 54 -3.85 -2.49 11.97
CA GLN A 54 -2.63 -1.90 11.43
C GLN A 54 -2.91 -0.55 10.78
N VAL A 55 -4.04 -0.42 10.07
CA VAL A 55 -4.49 0.86 9.50
C VAL A 55 -4.66 1.89 10.60
N LYS A 56 -5.39 1.56 11.67
CA LYS A 56 -5.59 2.42 12.84
C LYS A 56 -4.28 2.87 13.47
N VAL A 57 -3.37 1.93 13.73
CA VAL A 57 -2.05 2.23 14.33
C VAL A 57 -1.22 3.16 13.43
N ARG A 58 -1.30 3.02 12.10
CA ARG A 58 -0.59 3.91 11.17
C ARG A 58 -1.22 5.29 11.11
N GLN A 59 -2.54 5.38 11.06
CA GLN A 59 -3.27 6.65 11.07
C GLN A 59 -3.04 7.44 12.36
N GLN A 60 -2.89 6.77 13.50
CA GLN A 60 -2.52 7.42 14.77
C GLN A 60 -1.14 8.10 14.75
N LYS A 61 -0.28 7.75 13.79
CA LYS A 61 1.03 8.41 13.59
C LYS A 61 0.93 9.64 12.69
N PHE A 62 -0.25 9.92 12.15
CA PHE A 62 -0.45 11.10 11.32
C PHE A 62 -0.43 12.36 12.19
N ILE A 63 0.42 13.31 11.82
CA ILE A 63 0.53 14.62 12.44
C ILE A 63 0.11 15.62 11.37
N SER A 64 -1.04 16.28 11.58
CA SER A 64 -1.56 17.32 10.68
C SER A 64 -0.80 18.63 10.81
N ASP A 65 -0.36 18.93 12.04
CA ASP A 65 0.25 20.21 12.38
C ASP A 65 1.61 19.95 13.03
N ILE A 66 2.65 20.35 12.32
CA ILE A 66 4.03 20.34 12.84
C ILE A 66 4.26 21.71 13.48
N PRO A 67 4.59 21.78 14.78
CA PRO A 67 4.84 23.05 15.46
C PRO A 67 5.93 23.88 14.75
N ALA A 68 5.77 25.19 14.78
CA ALA A 68 6.83 26.09 14.32
C ALA A 68 8.12 25.79 15.09
N HIS A 69 9.23 25.66 14.37
CA HIS A 69 10.56 25.31 14.90
C HIS A 69 10.74 23.86 15.41
N ALA A 70 9.82 22.95 15.13
CA ALA A 70 10.07 21.53 15.41
C ALA A 70 11.21 20.99 14.53
N GLU A 71 12.12 20.22 15.12
CA GLU A 71 13.11 19.46 14.37
C GLU A 71 12.43 18.23 13.74
N VAL A 72 12.51 18.13 12.41
CA VAL A 72 11.93 17.02 11.65
C VAL A 72 13.06 16.25 10.98
N THR A 73 13.24 15.01 11.40
CA THR A 73 14.18 14.08 10.76
C THR A 73 13.46 13.25 9.71
N LEU A 74 13.97 13.25 8.48
CA LEU A 74 13.44 12.47 7.38
C LEU A 74 14.32 11.23 7.12
N ASP A 75 13.68 10.08 6.96
CA ASP A 75 14.32 8.94 6.30
C ASP A 75 14.39 9.23 4.80
N GLY A 76 15.48 9.91 4.41
CA GLY A 76 15.69 10.35 3.03
C GLY A 76 15.70 9.20 2.03
N PHE A 77 16.10 7.99 2.42
CA PHE A 77 16.12 6.85 1.52
C PHE A 77 14.70 6.44 1.10
N ASN A 78 13.80 6.27 2.07
CA ASN A 78 12.41 5.90 1.80
C ASN A 78 11.64 7.02 1.09
N VAL A 79 11.88 8.29 1.46
CA VAL A 79 11.25 9.44 0.79
C VAL A 79 11.72 9.55 -0.66
N CYS A 80 13.04 9.55 -0.91
CA CYS A 80 13.58 9.68 -2.26
C CYS A 80 13.17 8.51 -3.16
N ARG A 81 13.01 7.30 -2.61
CA ARG A 81 12.49 6.17 -3.38
C ARG A 81 11.07 6.40 -3.91
N THR A 82 10.13 6.82 -3.05
CA THR A 82 8.75 7.06 -3.49
C THR A 82 8.65 8.24 -4.45
N VAL A 83 9.38 9.34 -4.19
CA VAL A 83 9.46 10.49 -5.11
C VAL A 83 10.08 10.09 -6.45
N GLY A 84 11.16 9.30 -6.43
CA GLY A 84 11.81 8.79 -7.63
C GLY A 84 10.89 7.86 -8.44
N SER A 85 10.07 7.03 -7.79
CA SER A 85 9.05 6.22 -8.47
C SER A 85 8.10 7.11 -9.27
N TYR A 86 7.54 8.13 -8.62
CA TYR A 86 6.64 9.09 -9.25
C TYR A 86 7.30 9.82 -10.44
N LEU A 87 8.49 10.38 -10.25
CA LEU A 87 9.19 11.15 -11.30
C LEU A 87 9.59 10.28 -12.51
N ASN A 88 9.84 8.99 -12.31
CA ASN A 88 10.14 8.05 -13.39
C ASN A 88 8.88 7.50 -14.09
N GLY A 89 7.68 7.94 -13.68
CA GLY A 89 6.41 7.43 -14.25
C GLY A 89 6.04 6.03 -13.78
N ASN A 90 6.70 5.53 -12.74
CA ASN A 90 6.30 4.29 -12.10
C ASN A 90 5.02 4.50 -11.28
N PRO A 91 4.24 3.44 -11.03
CA PRO A 91 2.99 3.55 -10.29
C PRO A 91 3.25 4.03 -8.86
N VAL A 92 2.49 5.03 -8.41
CA VAL A 92 2.34 5.39 -7.01
C VAL A 92 0.85 5.44 -6.68
N PHE A 93 0.49 5.09 -5.45
CA PHE A 93 -0.91 4.93 -5.04
C PHE A 93 -1.08 5.22 -3.55
N VAL A 94 -2.31 5.57 -3.17
CA VAL A 94 -2.67 5.80 -1.77
C VAL A 94 -3.13 4.48 -1.17
N GLY A 95 -2.49 4.07 -0.07
CA GLY A 95 -2.90 2.88 0.68
C GLY A 95 -4.17 3.11 1.50
N MET A 96 -4.71 2.04 2.08
CA MET A 96 -5.88 2.07 2.96
C MET A 96 -5.67 2.93 4.22
N ASP A 97 -4.43 3.17 4.59
CA ASP A 97 -4.03 4.04 5.71
C ASP A 97 -3.82 5.52 5.32
N GLY A 98 -4.03 5.88 4.05
CA GLY A 98 -3.90 7.25 3.56
C GLY A 98 -2.48 7.67 3.16
N TYR A 99 -1.47 6.81 3.35
CA TYR A 99 -0.10 7.10 2.93
C TYR A 99 0.12 6.81 1.45
N LEU A 100 0.91 7.66 0.78
CA LEU A 100 1.40 7.43 -0.58
C LEU A 100 2.46 6.33 -0.61
N ARG A 101 2.39 5.45 -1.60
CA ARG A 101 3.25 4.26 -1.73
C ARG A 101 3.68 4.09 -3.19
N ASP A 102 4.91 3.63 -3.38
CA ASP A 102 5.47 3.10 -4.64
C ASP A 102 5.28 1.58 -4.77
#